data_AF-A0A6A4ZAU8-F1
#
_entry.id   AF-A0A6A4ZAU8-F1
#
_cell.length_a   1.000
_cell.length_b   1.000
_cell.length_c   1.000
_cell.angle_alpha   90.00
_cell.angle_beta   90.00
_cell.angle_gamma   90.00
#
_symmetry.space_group_name_H-M   'P 1'
#
loop_
_entity.id
_entity.type
_entity.pdbx_description
1 polymer ?
#
loop_
_entity_poly.entity_id
_entity_poly.type
_entity_poly.pdbx_seq_one_letter_code
_entity_poly.pdbx_strand_id
1 'polypeptide(L)'
;NVAPSAIVIDGEVHTAKGKVPNVVPRALREDEIPAIVKQFATAAKNSIDVAGFDAVEIHAANGYLIDQFLRESANTRTDKYGGSLENRSRFLVEVIEAVTAAVGSDKVGIRFSPLNSYNSMKTADPLGLSEHVAKISQKYNLAYVHVMRADFFQAQTGDILPIFRKHFKNTLIANMGYTKDEANKSIAAGEVDAVAFGTGFLANPDLPTRFAKDAELNAPDAATFYVGGAKGYTDYPALPTTDLFSPIKIGATDLGNRILMAPLTRTRAGYEHIPNDLMLEYYTQRASAGLIITECSLIAPNTSAFGAEPGLYTDEQLKAWKKITDAVHAKGGKIAVQIWHGGRAVHPD
;
A
#
# COMPACT_ATOMS: atom_id res chain seq x y z
N ASN A 1 -17.96 -0.22 -25.09
CA ASN A 1 -16.58 -0.29 -25.58
C ASN A 1 -16.42 0.75 -26.68
N VAL A 2 -15.65 1.82 -26.44
CA VAL A 2 -15.44 2.92 -27.40
C VAL A 2 -13.95 3.19 -27.55
N ALA A 3 -13.53 3.66 -28.72
CA ALA A 3 -12.15 3.93 -29.09
C ALA A 3 -12.09 4.99 -30.21
N PRO A 4 -10.92 5.55 -30.55
CA PRO A 4 -10.77 6.38 -31.75
C PRO A 4 -11.17 5.65 -33.05
N SER A 5 -10.81 4.37 -33.19
CA SER A 5 -11.15 3.51 -34.33
C SER A 5 -11.71 2.16 -33.88
N ALA A 6 -12.43 1.47 -34.77
CA ALA A 6 -12.96 0.13 -34.52
C ALA A 6 -11.87 -0.96 -34.68
N ILE A 7 -10.85 -0.91 -33.82
CA ILE A 7 -9.70 -1.82 -33.82
C ILE A 7 -9.67 -2.57 -32.47
N VAL A 8 -9.62 -3.89 -32.53
CA VAL A 8 -9.61 -4.75 -31.33
C VAL A 8 -8.17 -4.91 -30.79
N ILE A 9 -8.03 -5.03 -29.48
CA ILE A 9 -6.77 -5.41 -28.83
C ILE A 9 -6.56 -6.91 -29.00
N ASP A 10 -5.33 -7.35 -29.29
CA ASP A 10 -5.04 -8.78 -29.43
C ASP A 10 -5.20 -9.52 -28.11
N GLY A 11 -5.67 -10.76 -28.16
CA GLY A 11 -5.77 -11.65 -27.00
C GLY A 11 -7.04 -11.47 -26.18
N GLU A 12 -6.90 -11.65 -24.87
CA GLU A 12 -8.02 -11.81 -23.93
C GLU A 12 -8.00 -10.76 -22.82
N VAL A 13 -9.18 -10.46 -22.28
CA VAL A 13 -9.38 -9.59 -21.12
C VAL A 13 -9.98 -10.38 -19.97
N HIS A 14 -9.59 -10.06 -18.74
CA HIS A 14 -10.21 -10.64 -17.55
C HIS A 14 -11.61 -10.03 -17.33
N THR A 15 -12.57 -10.90 -17.06
CA THR A 15 -13.92 -10.53 -16.62
C THR A 15 -14.28 -11.29 -15.36
N ALA A 16 -15.43 -10.98 -14.76
CA ALA A 16 -15.98 -11.77 -13.64
C ALA A 16 -16.21 -13.25 -13.99
N LYS A 17 -16.20 -13.62 -15.28
CA LYS A 17 -16.34 -15.01 -15.77
C LYS A 17 -15.00 -15.65 -16.19
N GLY A 18 -13.87 -15.00 -15.89
CA GLY A 18 -12.55 -15.40 -16.35
C GLY A 18 -12.10 -14.66 -17.61
N LYS A 19 -11.04 -15.15 -18.25
CA LYS A 19 -10.50 -14.57 -19.48
C LYS A 19 -11.44 -14.83 -20.66
N VAL A 20 -11.74 -13.79 -21.42
CA VAL A 20 -12.53 -13.87 -22.67
C VAL A 20 -11.85 -13.04 -23.75
N PRO A 21 -12.08 -13.32 -25.05
CA PRO A 21 -11.51 -12.52 -26.13
C PRO A 21 -11.91 -11.05 -26.04
N ASN A 22 -10.98 -10.16 -26.40
CA ASN A 22 -11.29 -8.76 -26.63
C ASN A 22 -12.30 -8.61 -27.78
N VAL A 23 -13.12 -7.57 -27.72
CA VAL A 23 -14.17 -7.29 -28.72
C VAL A 23 -13.89 -5.98 -29.44
N VAL A 24 -14.29 -5.90 -30.72
CA VAL A 24 -14.15 -4.70 -31.54
C VAL A 24 -14.89 -3.53 -30.87
N PRO A 25 -14.20 -2.41 -30.55
CA PRO A 25 -14.84 -1.23 -29.98
C PRO A 25 -15.63 -0.47 -31.05
N ARG A 26 -16.58 0.36 -30.59
CA ARG A 26 -17.22 1.35 -31.47
C ARG A 26 -16.31 2.56 -31.61
N ALA A 27 -16.07 3.03 -32.83
CA ALA A 27 -15.41 4.31 -33.06
C ALA A 27 -16.26 5.47 -32.47
N LEU A 28 -15.64 6.35 -31.70
CA LEU A 28 -16.27 7.58 -31.22
C LEU A 28 -16.62 8.49 -32.39
N ARG A 29 -17.75 9.17 -32.32
CA ARG A 29 -18.07 10.27 -33.24
C ARG A 29 -17.47 11.57 -32.71
N GLU A 30 -17.23 12.53 -33.59
CA GLU A 30 -16.67 13.83 -33.20
C GLU A 30 -17.54 14.59 -32.18
N ASP A 31 -18.87 14.44 -32.25
CA ASP A 31 -19.83 15.07 -31.34
C ASP A 31 -19.84 14.45 -29.92
N GLU A 32 -19.24 13.27 -29.74
CA GLU A 32 -19.17 12.59 -28.43
C GLU A 32 -17.94 13.02 -27.61
N ILE A 33 -16.86 13.45 -28.27
CA ILE A 33 -15.57 13.75 -27.64
C ILE A 33 -15.65 14.92 -26.63
N PRO A 34 -16.32 16.04 -26.92
CA PRO A 34 -16.43 17.15 -25.96
C PRO A 34 -17.08 16.75 -24.62
N ALA A 35 -18.03 15.80 -24.65
CA ALA A 35 -18.66 15.31 -23.43
C ALA A 35 -17.66 14.52 -22.55
N ILE A 36 -16.78 13.73 -23.17
CA ILE A 36 -15.73 12.98 -22.46
C ILE A 36 -14.69 13.95 -21.87
N VAL A 37 -14.29 14.99 -22.62
CA VAL A 37 -13.39 16.04 -22.11
C VAL A 37 -13.99 16.71 -20.85
N LYS A 38 -15.27 17.05 -20.89
CA LYS A 38 -15.98 17.61 -19.72
C LYS A 38 -16.01 16.65 -18.53
N GLN A 39 -16.12 15.34 -18.77
CA GLN A 39 -16.08 14.33 -17.72
C GLN A 39 -14.71 14.29 -17.02
N PHE A 40 -13.60 14.38 -17.76
CA PHE A 40 -12.26 14.49 -17.17
C PHE A 40 -12.14 15.72 -16.26
N ALA A 41 -12.56 16.89 -16.73
CA ALA A 41 -12.52 18.13 -15.94
C ALA A 41 -13.39 18.05 -14.68
N THR A 42 -14.60 17.48 -14.80
CA THR A 42 -15.52 17.29 -13.67
C THR A 42 -14.93 16.33 -12.64
N ALA A 43 -14.33 15.22 -13.10
CA ALA A 43 -13.67 14.26 -12.22
C ALA A 43 -12.49 14.91 -11.49
N ALA A 44 -11.65 15.66 -12.19
CA ALA A 44 -10.53 16.38 -11.59
C ALA A 44 -11.01 17.35 -10.50
N LYS A 45 -12.02 18.17 -10.81
CA LYS A 45 -12.60 19.11 -9.85
C LYS A 45 -13.15 18.40 -8.62
N ASN A 46 -13.90 17.31 -8.80
CA ASN A 46 -14.45 16.56 -7.68
C ASN A 46 -13.35 15.91 -6.83
N SER A 47 -12.27 15.40 -7.45
CA SER A 47 -11.13 14.85 -6.72
C SER A 47 -10.50 15.88 -5.79
N ILE A 48 -10.27 17.11 -6.26
CA ILE A 48 -9.66 18.15 -5.45
C ILE A 48 -10.64 18.72 -4.42
N ASP A 49 -11.80 19.21 -4.89
CA ASP A 49 -12.69 20.03 -4.07
C ASP A 49 -13.58 19.23 -3.12
N VAL A 50 -13.92 17.99 -3.48
CA VAL A 50 -14.86 17.15 -2.72
C VAL A 50 -14.13 16.03 -2.00
N ALA A 51 -13.24 15.32 -2.69
CA ALA A 51 -12.53 14.18 -2.12
C ALA A 51 -11.24 14.57 -1.37
N GLY A 52 -10.74 15.80 -1.56
CA GLY A 52 -9.57 16.31 -0.84
C GLY A 52 -8.23 15.78 -1.36
N PHE A 53 -8.14 15.34 -2.62
CA PHE A 53 -6.85 15.01 -3.23
C PHE A 53 -6.02 16.28 -3.45
N ASP A 54 -4.71 16.19 -3.28
CA ASP A 54 -3.79 17.31 -3.50
C ASP A 54 -3.55 17.61 -4.99
N ALA A 55 -3.63 16.58 -5.83
CA ALA A 55 -3.36 16.65 -7.26
C ALA A 55 -4.09 15.52 -8.01
N VAL A 56 -4.13 15.62 -9.35
CA VAL A 56 -4.63 14.58 -10.26
C VAL A 56 -3.59 14.22 -11.32
N GLU A 57 -3.51 12.94 -11.69
CA GLU A 57 -2.69 12.47 -12.82
C GLU A 57 -3.60 12.11 -14.00
N ILE A 58 -3.42 12.77 -15.15
CA ILE A 58 -4.08 12.37 -16.40
C ILE A 58 -3.42 11.10 -16.92
N HIS A 59 -4.18 10.02 -17.12
CA HIS A 59 -3.64 8.77 -17.67
C HIS A 59 -3.65 8.79 -19.22
N ALA A 60 -2.50 9.11 -19.82
CA ALA A 60 -2.28 9.13 -21.27
C ALA A 60 -1.27 8.04 -21.72
N ALA A 61 -1.42 6.83 -21.15
CA ALA A 61 -0.46 5.73 -21.27
C ALA A 61 -1.16 4.37 -21.36
N ASN A 62 -0.37 3.31 -21.51
CA ASN A 62 -0.74 1.89 -21.42
C ASN A 62 -1.89 1.46 -22.33
N GLY A 63 -2.07 2.14 -23.46
CA GLY A 63 -3.09 1.81 -24.46
C GLY A 63 -4.52 2.04 -24.02
N TYR A 64 -4.73 2.96 -23.06
CA TYR A 64 -6.05 3.48 -22.74
C TYR A 64 -6.42 4.67 -23.63
N LEU A 65 -7.64 5.18 -23.50
CA LEU A 65 -8.28 6.03 -24.52
C LEU A 65 -7.40 7.17 -25.08
N ILE A 66 -6.78 7.99 -24.23
CA ILE A 66 -5.93 9.11 -24.71
C ILE A 66 -4.74 8.58 -25.52
N ASP A 67 -4.10 7.52 -25.06
CA ASP A 67 -2.97 6.87 -25.71
C ASP A 67 -3.38 6.18 -27.03
N GLN A 68 -4.60 5.63 -27.08
CA GLN A 68 -5.18 5.12 -28.32
C GLN A 68 -5.34 6.22 -29.37
N PHE A 69 -5.74 7.44 -28.98
CA PHE A 69 -5.79 8.58 -29.91
C PHE A 69 -4.38 8.98 -30.37
N LEU A 70 -3.37 8.93 -29.50
CA LEU A 70 -2.00 9.37 -29.81
C LEU A 70 -1.28 8.48 -30.83
N ARG A 71 -1.53 7.16 -30.82
CA ARG A 71 -0.74 6.19 -31.58
C ARG A 71 -1.54 5.55 -32.72
N GLU A 72 -0.92 5.52 -33.90
CA GLU A 72 -1.53 5.10 -35.17
C GLU A 72 -1.94 3.62 -35.22
N SER A 73 -1.39 2.77 -34.35
CA SER A 73 -1.85 1.38 -34.18
C SER A 73 -3.31 1.27 -33.74
N ALA A 74 -3.84 2.28 -33.04
CA ALA A 74 -5.22 2.31 -32.54
C ALA A 74 -6.06 3.44 -33.15
N ASN A 75 -5.44 4.44 -33.79
CA ASN A 75 -6.13 5.58 -34.40
C ASN A 75 -5.86 5.68 -35.90
N THR A 76 -6.85 5.25 -36.67
CA THR A 76 -6.91 5.32 -38.14
C THR A 76 -7.95 6.35 -38.63
N ARG A 77 -8.36 7.29 -37.75
CA ARG A 77 -9.35 8.32 -38.10
C ARG A 77 -8.80 9.24 -39.20
N THR A 78 -9.71 9.75 -40.03
CA THR A 78 -9.41 10.70 -41.10
C THR A 78 -9.95 12.10 -40.81
N ASP A 79 -10.64 12.29 -39.68
CA ASP A 79 -11.11 13.58 -39.20
C ASP A 79 -10.04 14.34 -38.39
N LYS A 80 -10.43 15.44 -37.74
CA LYS A 80 -9.53 16.32 -36.99
C LYS A 80 -8.85 15.67 -35.79
N TYR A 81 -9.21 14.43 -35.43
CA TYR A 81 -8.61 13.66 -34.34
C TYR A 81 -7.69 12.52 -34.82
N GLY A 82 -7.43 12.38 -36.13
CA GLY A 82 -6.53 11.36 -36.67
C GLY A 82 -5.66 11.83 -37.83
N GLY A 83 -4.89 10.91 -38.40
CA GLY A 83 -3.91 11.20 -39.43
C GLY A 83 -2.62 11.77 -38.83
N SER A 84 -2.44 13.09 -38.84
CA SER A 84 -1.21 13.74 -38.37
C SER A 84 -1.00 13.60 -36.85
N LEU A 85 0.25 13.70 -36.39
CA LEU A 85 0.57 13.69 -34.95
C LEU A 85 -0.14 14.84 -34.20
N GLU A 86 -0.27 16.01 -34.84
CA GLU A 86 -1.05 17.13 -34.31
C GLU A 86 -2.51 16.74 -34.05
N ASN A 87 -3.19 16.18 -35.06
CA ASN A 87 -4.58 15.76 -34.93
C ASN A 87 -4.76 14.63 -33.90
N ARG A 88 -3.87 13.64 -33.90
CA ARG A 88 -3.85 12.55 -32.90
C ARG A 88 -3.68 13.06 -31.48
N SER A 89 -2.94 14.16 -31.29
CA SER A 89 -2.76 14.82 -29.99
C SER A 89 -3.88 15.77 -29.60
N ARG A 90 -4.85 16.07 -30.48
CA ARG A 90 -5.91 17.04 -30.21
C ARG A 90 -6.76 16.67 -28.99
N PHE A 91 -7.15 15.40 -28.88
CA PHE A 91 -7.92 14.93 -27.72
C PHE A 91 -7.14 15.06 -26.40
N LEU A 92 -5.84 14.76 -26.41
CA LEU A 92 -4.95 14.99 -25.26
C LEU A 92 -4.94 16.46 -24.85
N VAL A 93 -4.78 17.37 -25.82
CA VAL A 93 -4.75 18.81 -25.58
C VAL A 93 -6.06 19.31 -24.99
N GLU A 94 -7.20 18.92 -25.56
CA GLU A 94 -8.53 19.29 -25.04
C GLU A 94 -8.74 18.81 -23.60
N VAL A 95 -8.28 17.60 -23.24
CA VAL A 95 -8.33 17.08 -21.86
C VAL A 95 -7.42 17.89 -20.93
N ILE A 96 -6.17 18.18 -21.33
CA ILE A 96 -5.25 18.99 -20.52
C ILE A 96 -5.84 20.38 -20.26
N GLU A 97 -6.35 21.05 -21.30
CA GLU A 97 -6.95 22.37 -21.18
C GLU A 97 -8.13 22.37 -20.20
N ALA A 98 -9.04 21.41 -20.35
CA ALA A 98 -10.23 21.35 -19.51
C ALA A 98 -9.90 21.00 -18.04
N VAL A 99 -8.96 20.08 -17.81
CA VAL A 99 -8.55 19.67 -16.45
C VAL A 99 -7.75 20.79 -15.77
N THR A 100 -6.79 21.41 -16.45
CA THR A 100 -6.01 22.52 -15.88
C THR A 100 -6.88 23.75 -15.61
N ALA A 101 -7.87 24.05 -16.47
CA ALA A 101 -8.85 25.10 -16.19
C ALA A 101 -9.73 24.81 -14.98
N ALA A 102 -9.99 23.53 -14.68
CA ALA A 102 -10.83 23.13 -13.56
C ALA A 102 -10.11 23.17 -12.20
N VAL A 103 -8.82 22.84 -12.13
CA VAL A 103 -8.10 22.65 -10.85
C VAL A 103 -6.77 23.40 -10.70
N GLY A 104 -6.29 24.07 -11.76
CA GLY A 104 -4.96 24.69 -11.80
C GLY A 104 -3.87 23.73 -12.28
N SER A 105 -2.93 24.19 -13.12
CA SER A 105 -1.91 23.31 -13.73
C SER A 105 -0.87 22.79 -12.73
N ASP A 106 -0.68 23.49 -11.61
CA ASP A 106 0.16 23.12 -10.47
C ASP A 106 -0.34 21.89 -9.70
N LYS A 107 -1.59 21.48 -9.93
CA LYS A 107 -2.19 20.26 -9.38
C LYS A 107 -2.38 19.14 -10.40
N VAL A 108 -1.86 19.31 -11.61
CA VAL A 108 -2.08 18.36 -12.72
C VAL A 108 -0.76 17.75 -13.16
N GLY A 109 -0.63 16.45 -12.95
CA GLY A 109 0.38 15.62 -13.59
C GLY A 109 -0.18 14.84 -14.76
N ILE A 110 0.71 14.23 -15.56
CA ILE A 110 0.30 13.37 -16.67
C ILE A 110 1.25 12.20 -16.87
N ARG A 111 0.69 11.02 -17.19
CA ARG A 111 1.47 9.80 -17.42
C ARG A 111 1.51 9.39 -18.88
N PHE A 112 2.70 9.10 -19.40
CA PHE A 112 2.94 8.61 -20.77
C PHE A 112 3.71 7.28 -20.80
N SER A 113 3.49 6.49 -21.85
CA SER A 113 4.25 5.26 -22.12
C SER A 113 4.52 5.07 -23.62
N PRO A 114 5.30 5.96 -24.28
CA PRO A 114 5.47 5.97 -25.74
C PRO A 114 5.95 4.64 -26.33
N LEU A 115 6.77 3.90 -25.57
CA LEU A 115 7.32 2.59 -25.95
C LEU A 115 6.43 1.40 -25.56
N ASN A 116 5.60 1.53 -24.52
CA ASN A 116 4.92 0.37 -23.96
C ASN A 116 3.89 -0.21 -24.94
N SER A 117 4.06 -1.47 -25.33
CA SER A 117 3.22 -2.16 -26.31
C SER A 117 2.02 -2.87 -25.71
N TYR A 118 1.88 -2.79 -24.39
CA TYR A 118 0.68 -3.23 -23.68
C TYR A 118 -0.60 -2.68 -24.34
N ASN A 119 -1.63 -3.53 -24.40
CA ASN A 119 -2.88 -3.29 -25.14
C ASN A 119 -2.69 -3.08 -26.66
N SER A 120 -1.82 -3.87 -27.29
CA SER A 120 -1.54 -3.87 -28.75
C SER A 120 -1.07 -2.52 -29.30
N MET A 121 -0.44 -1.71 -28.47
CA MET A 121 -0.06 -0.36 -28.86
C MET A 121 1.31 -0.30 -29.54
N LYS A 122 1.38 0.35 -30.69
CA LYS A 122 2.61 0.58 -31.44
C LYS A 122 2.62 1.97 -32.06
N THR A 123 3.80 2.54 -32.21
CA THR A 123 4.03 3.71 -33.06
C THR A 123 5.34 3.54 -33.82
N ALA A 124 5.37 4.00 -35.07
CA ALA A 124 6.55 3.98 -35.93
C ALA A 124 7.62 4.97 -35.46
N ASP A 125 7.23 6.00 -34.69
CA ASP A 125 8.15 7.04 -34.20
C ASP A 125 7.92 7.36 -32.70
N PRO A 126 8.36 6.48 -31.79
CA PRO A 126 8.20 6.71 -30.35
C PRO A 126 9.03 7.91 -29.85
N LEU A 127 10.13 8.27 -30.51
CA LEU A 127 10.97 9.41 -30.14
C LEU A 127 10.29 10.73 -30.50
N GLY A 128 9.78 10.87 -31.71
CA GLY A 128 9.02 12.04 -32.15
C GLY A 128 7.73 12.21 -31.36
N LEU A 129 7.02 11.10 -31.04
CA LEU A 129 5.89 11.14 -30.12
C LEU A 129 6.29 11.69 -28.75
N SER A 130 7.41 11.21 -28.19
CA SER A 130 7.92 11.65 -26.88
C SER A 130 8.26 13.14 -26.86
N GLU A 131 8.93 13.65 -27.89
CA GLU A 131 9.23 15.08 -28.03
C GLU A 131 7.95 15.91 -28.09
N HIS A 132 6.97 15.47 -28.88
CA HIS A 132 5.70 16.17 -29.06
C HIS A 132 4.91 16.28 -27.76
N VAL A 133 4.71 15.17 -27.04
CA VAL A 133 3.94 15.18 -25.78
C VAL A 133 4.68 15.90 -24.64
N ALA A 134 6.02 15.88 -24.63
CA ALA A 134 6.81 16.65 -23.68
C ALA A 134 6.63 18.17 -23.90
N LYS A 135 6.66 18.63 -25.17
CA LYS A 135 6.40 20.05 -25.51
C LYS A 135 4.99 20.49 -25.16
N ILE A 136 3.99 19.65 -25.40
CA ILE A 136 2.60 19.91 -24.98
C ILE A 136 2.54 20.08 -23.46
N SER A 137 3.10 19.13 -22.71
CA SER A 137 3.08 19.16 -21.24
C SER A 137 3.77 20.42 -20.69
N GLN A 138 4.87 20.84 -21.32
CA GLN A 138 5.57 22.08 -20.97
C GLN A 138 4.74 23.33 -21.26
N LYS A 139 4.07 23.38 -22.43
CA LYS A 139 3.22 24.51 -22.84
C LYS A 139 2.13 24.80 -21.81
N TYR A 140 1.54 23.75 -21.22
CA TYR A 140 0.49 23.88 -20.20
C TYR A 140 1.04 23.95 -18.76
N ASN A 141 2.36 24.01 -18.58
CA ASN A 141 3.02 24.15 -17.28
C ASN A 141 2.49 23.15 -16.23
N LEU A 142 2.42 21.87 -16.62
CA LEU A 142 1.95 20.80 -15.74
C LEU A 142 2.92 20.59 -14.56
N ALA A 143 2.37 20.18 -13.40
CA ALA A 143 3.15 19.94 -12.18
C ALA A 143 4.25 18.90 -12.40
N TYR A 144 3.91 17.79 -13.05
CA TYR A 144 4.86 16.73 -13.38
C TYR A 144 4.48 15.94 -14.63
N VAL A 145 5.49 15.31 -15.23
CA VAL A 145 5.31 14.27 -16.26
C VAL A 145 5.87 12.96 -15.72
N HIS A 146 5.05 11.90 -15.77
CA HIS A 146 5.39 10.55 -15.34
C HIS A 146 5.57 9.65 -16.56
N VAL A 147 6.78 9.11 -16.77
CA VAL A 147 7.14 8.36 -17.98
C VAL A 147 7.45 6.90 -17.65
N MET A 148 6.74 5.98 -18.31
CA MET A 148 7.20 4.60 -18.40
C MET A 148 8.29 4.52 -19.48
N ARG A 149 9.53 4.29 -19.04
CA ARG A 149 10.72 4.42 -19.91
C ARG A 149 10.94 3.26 -20.88
N ALA A 150 10.19 2.16 -20.75
CA ALA A 150 10.41 0.94 -21.49
C ALA A 150 9.09 0.19 -21.78
N ASP A 151 9.20 -0.85 -22.60
CA ASP A 151 8.11 -1.73 -22.98
C ASP A 151 8.08 -3.02 -22.15
N PHE A 152 6.90 -3.40 -21.62
CA PHE A 152 6.72 -4.67 -20.91
C PHE A 152 7.12 -5.88 -21.73
N PHE A 153 6.78 -5.85 -23.02
CA PHE A 153 6.98 -7.00 -23.92
C PHE A 153 8.22 -6.85 -24.80
N GLN A 154 9.00 -5.78 -24.61
CA GLN A 154 10.21 -5.49 -25.38
C GLN A 154 9.99 -5.48 -26.91
N ALA A 155 8.76 -5.23 -27.36
CA ALA A 155 8.40 -5.14 -28.77
C ALA A 155 8.84 -3.79 -29.38
N GLN A 156 9.02 -2.77 -28.55
CA GLN A 156 9.57 -1.47 -28.92
C GLN A 156 10.71 -1.07 -27.98
N THR A 157 11.74 -0.44 -28.54
CA THR A 157 12.91 0.05 -27.80
C THR A 157 13.20 1.50 -28.17
N GLY A 158 13.86 2.22 -27.28
CA GLY A 158 14.25 3.61 -27.47
C GLY A 158 14.66 4.25 -26.16
N ASP A 159 15.44 5.33 -26.24
CA ASP A 159 15.79 6.13 -25.07
C ASP A 159 15.02 7.45 -25.09
N ILE A 160 13.90 7.46 -24.37
CA ILE A 160 12.93 8.55 -24.40
C ILE A 160 13.10 9.55 -23.25
N LEU A 161 13.74 9.16 -22.15
CA LEU A 161 13.88 10.03 -20.97
C LEU A 161 14.70 11.31 -21.26
N PRO A 162 15.82 11.26 -21.99
CA PRO A 162 16.56 12.47 -22.37
C PRO A 162 15.71 13.44 -23.20
N ILE A 163 14.81 12.93 -24.04
CA ILE A 163 13.89 13.74 -24.85
C ILE A 163 12.90 14.47 -23.93
N PHE A 164 12.26 13.75 -23.01
CA PHE A 164 11.38 14.37 -22.02
C PHE A 164 12.13 15.41 -21.20
N ARG A 165 13.31 15.10 -20.68
CA ARG A 165 14.10 16.05 -19.87
C ARG A 165 14.52 17.30 -20.66
N LYS A 166 14.84 17.13 -21.95
CA LYS A 166 15.18 18.24 -22.85
C LYS A 166 14.00 19.20 -23.04
N HIS A 167 12.77 18.68 -23.18
CA HIS A 167 11.61 19.48 -23.58
C HIS A 167 10.63 19.84 -22.45
N PHE A 168 10.70 19.15 -21.31
CA PHE A 168 9.93 19.43 -20.11
C PHE A 168 10.87 19.77 -18.95
N LYS A 169 10.62 20.87 -18.24
CA LYS A 169 11.52 21.45 -17.22
C LYS A 169 10.99 21.40 -15.79
N ASN A 170 9.71 21.08 -15.60
CA ASN A 170 9.14 20.83 -14.27
C ASN A 170 9.49 19.39 -13.84
N THR A 171 8.80 18.84 -12.83
CA THR A 171 9.15 17.54 -12.24
C THR A 171 8.96 16.37 -13.22
N LEU A 172 10.07 15.70 -13.59
CA LEU A 172 10.06 14.49 -14.41
C LEU A 172 10.20 13.25 -13.52
N ILE A 173 9.18 12.40 -13.55
CA ILE A 173 9.11 11.14 -12.80
C ILE A 173 9.33 9.99 -13.78
N ALA A 174 10.37 9.18 -13.59
CA ALA A 174 10.55 7.97 -14.38
C ALA A 174 10.00 6.72 -13.69
N ASN A 175 9.59 5.75 -14.48
CA ASN A 175 9.02 4.49 -14.03
C ASN A 175 9.51 3.36 -14.94
N MET A 176 9.31 2.11 -14.49
CA MET A 176 9.66 0.85 -15.14
C MET A 176 11.07 0.33 -14.81
N GLY A 177 11.13 -0.70 -13.94
CA GLY A 177 12.31 -1.54 -13.76
C GLY A 177 13.49 -0.94 -12.99
N TYR A 178 13.31 0.20 -12.31
CA TYR A 178 14.37 0.79 -11.51
C TYR A 178 14.71 -0.03 -10.26
N THR A 179 15.99 -0.12 -9.95
CA THR A 179 16.51 -0.46 -8.61
C THR A 179 16.74 0.81 -7.79
N LYS A 180 16.99 0.67 -6.49
CA LYS A 180 17.42 1.79 -5.62
C LYS A 180 18.65 2.50 -6.19
N ASP A 181 19.67 1.74 -6.55
CA ASP A 181 20.96 2.28 -7.01
C ASP A 181 20.84 2.99 -8.34
N GLU A 182 20.08 2.42 -9.28
CA GLU A 182 19.83 3.05 -10.57
C GLU A 182 19.02 4.34 -10.41
N ALA A 183 17.99 4.33 -9.56
CA ALA A 183 17.19 5.53 -9.29
C ALA A 183 18.05 6.64 -8.69
N ASN A 184 18.90 6.33 -7.71
CA ASN A 184 19.85 7.28 -7.12
C ASN A 184 20.80 7.86 -8.17
N LYS A 185 21.32 7.01 -9.07
CA LYS A 185 22.23 7.45 -10.13
C LYS A 185 21.54 8.42 -11.11
N SER A 186 20.35 8.09 -11.60
CA SER A 186 19.63 8.95 -12.54
C SER A 186 19.19 10.28 -11.92
N ILE A 187 18.79 10.29 -10.65
CA ILE A 187 18.46 11.52 -9.92
C ILE A 187 19.72 12.38 -9.72
N ALA A 188 20.84 11.78 -9.28
CA ALA A 188 22.09 12.51 -9.09
C ALA A 188 22.65 13.09 -10.40
N ALA A 189 22.39 12.44 -11.53
CA ALA A 189 22.74 12.92 -12.86
C ALA A 189 21.80 14.01 -13.41
N GLY A 190 20.69 14.33 -12.71
CA GLY A 190 19.68 15.28 -13.18
C GLY A 190 18.87 14.80 -14.38
N GLU A 191 18.90 13.49 -14.67
CA GLU A 191 18.16 12.88 -15.78
C GLU A 191 16.64 12.88 -15.49
N VAL A 192 16.29 12.69 -14.22
CA VAL A 192 14.92 12.70 -13.68
C VAL A 192 14.93 13.33 -12.30
N ASP A 193 13.78 13.82 -11.83
CA ASP A 193 13.64 14.40 -10.50
C ASP A 193 13.16 13.38 -9.47
N ALA A 194 12.45 12.33 -9.92
CA ALA A 194 11.98 11.25 -9.08
C ALA A 194 11.81 9.94 -9.85
N VAL A 195 11.71 8.83 -9.12
CA VAL A 195 11.42 7.50 -9.67
C VAL A 195 10.21 6.90 -8.97
N ALA A 196 9.21 6.46 -9.75
CA ALA A 196 8.05 5.73 -9.26
C ALA A 196 8.32 4.22 -9.30
N PHE A 197 8.06 3.54 -8.18
CA PHE A 197 8.19 2.08 -8.05
C PHE A 197 6.79 1.44 -8.01
N GLY A 198 6.55 0.44 -8.86
CA GLY A 198 5.27 -0.28 -8.93
C GLY A 198 5.26 -1.53 -8.07
N THR A 199 5.60 -2.69 -8.67
CA THR A 199 5.58 -4.01 -8.01
C THR A 199 6.33 -4.06 -6.69
N GLY A 200 7.43 -3.30 -6.56
CA GLY A 200 8.18 -3.20 -5.30
C GLY A 200 7.33 -2.68 -4.14
N PHE A 201 6.48 -1.67 -4.39
CA PHE A 201 5.60 -1.11 -3.36
C PHE A 201 4.40 -2.01 -3.03
N LEU A 202 3.93 -2.86 -3.96
CA LEU A 202 2.85 -3.82 -3.67
C LEU A 202 3.22 -4.71 -2.48
N ALA A 203 4.45 -5.25 -2.48
CA ALA A 203 4.92 -6.14 -1.43
C ALA A 203 5.58 -5.43 -0.24
N ASN A 204 5.97 -4.17 -0.41
CA ASN A 204 6.77 -3.44 0.59
C ASN A 204 6.09 -2.10 0.90
N PRO A 205 5.11 -2.07 1.82
CA PRO A 205 4.44 -0.83 2.19
C PRO A 205 5.41 0.22 2.76
N ASP A 206 6.54 -0.24 3.30
CA ASP A 206 7.63 0.54 3.88
C ASP A 206 8.88 0.60 2.97
N LEU A 207 8.70 0.47 1.64
CA LEU A 207 9.81 0.47 0.66
C LEU A 207 10.84 1.60 0.87
N PRO A 208 10.47 2.86 1.16
CA PRO A 208 11.45 3.91 1.42
C PRO A 208 12.33 3.62 2.64
N THR A 209 11.74 3.09 3.73
CA THR A 209 12.49 2.69 4.92
C THR A 209 13.42 1.53 4.64
N ARG A 210 12.97 0.55 3.84
CA ARG A 210 13.82 -0.57 3.40
C ARG A 210 14.99 -0.09 2.56
N PHE A 211 14.76 0.80 1.60
CA PHE A 211 15.84 1.43 0.83
C PHE A 211 16.78 2.22 1.72
N ALA A 212 16.28 3.03 2.66
CA ALA A 212 17.12 3.82 3.55
C ALA A 212 18.03 2.96 4.45
N LYS A 213 17.58 1.75 4.81
CA LYS A 213 18.30 0.82 5.69
C LYS A 213 19.02 -0.32 4.97
N ASP A 214 18.97 -0.35 3.64
CA ASP A 214 19.42 -1.50 2.83
C ASP A 214 18.83 -2.84 3.32
N ALA A 215 17.55 -2.81 3.72
CA ALA A 215 16.85 -3.98 4.21
C ALA A 215 16.33 -4.85 3.06
N GLU A 216 16.19 -6.16 3.33
CA GLU A 216 15.60 -7.12 2.41
C GLU A 216 14.19 -6.69 1.98
N LEU A 217 13.84 -6.91 0.71
CA LEU A 217 12.51 -6.63 0.18
C LEU A 217 11.65 -7.89 0.22
N ASN A 218 10.39 -7.73 0.65
CA ASN A 218 9.38 -8.76 0.50
C ASN A 218 9.17 -9.07 -0.99
N ALA A 219 8.94 -10.36 -1.30
CA ALA A 219 8.61 -10.80 -2.65
C ALA A 219 7.12 -10.56 -2.96
N PRO A 220 6.80 -9.96 -4.13
CA PRO A 220 5.40 -9.78 -4.55
C PRO A 220 4.76 -11.10 -5.00
N ASP A 221 3.46 -11.24 -4.73
CA ASP A 221 2.64 -12.39 -5.13
C ASP A 221 1.73 -11.97 -6.29
N ALA A 222 2.17 -12.26 -7.52
CA ALA A 222 1.44 -11.89 -8.73
C ALA A 222 0.04 -12.51 -8.84
N ALA A 223 -0.26 -13.60 -8.10
CA ALA A 223 -1.59 -14.20 -8.11
C ALA A 223 -2.64 -13.34 -7.42
N THR A 224 -2.22 -12.34 -6.64
CA THR A 224 -3.11 -11.49 -5.80
C THR A 224 -3.26 -10.06 -6.29
N PHE A 225 -2.55 -9.63 -7.34
CA PHE A 225 -2.52 -8.22 -7.77
C PHE A 225 -3.88 -7.64 -8.16
N TYR A 226 -4.81 -8.48 -8.63
CA TYR A 226 -6.09 -8.03 -9.20
C TYR A 226 -7.30 -8.78 -8.66
N VAL A 227 -7.11 -9.71 -7.72
CA VAL A 227 -8.16 -10.60 -7.20
C VAL A 227 -7.93 -10.90 -5.72
N GLY A 228 -9.00 -11.26 -5.00
CA GLY A 228 -8.91 -11.69 -3.60
C GLY A 228 -9.42 -10.65 -2.59
N GLY A 229 -8.94 -10.78 -1.35
CA GLY A 229 -9.29 -9.94 -0.20
C GLY A 229 -8.04 -9.32 0.43
N ALA A 230 -7.89 -9.36 1.75
CA ALA A 230 -6.75 -8.75 2.45
C ALA A 230 -5.38 -9.35 2.05
N LYS A 231 -5.35 -10.63 1.67
CA LYS A 231 -4.13 -11.36 1.30
C LYS A 231 -3.50 -10.82 0.01
N GLY A 232 -2.24 -10.41 0.09
CA GLY A 232 -1.50 -9.80 -1.02
C GLY A 232 -1.91 -8.35 -1.31
N TYR A 233 -2.68 -7.73 -0.41
CA TYR A 233 -3.13 -6.35 -0.52
C TYR A 233 -2.72 -5.52 0.70
N THR A 234 -3.12 -5.94 1.91
CA THR A 234 -2.87 -5.22 3.17
C THR A 234 -2.08 -6.03 4.20
N ASP A 235 -1.70 -7.27 3.90
CA ASP A 235 -1.05 -8.19 4.85
C ASP A 235 0.45 -8.40 4.58
N TYR A 236 1.04 -7.67 3.63
CA TYR A 236 2.49 -7.64 3.48
C TYR A 236 3.15 -7.03 4.73
N PRO A 237 4.12 -7.72 5.35
CA PRO A 237 4.71 -7.24 6.60
C PRO A 237 5.58 -6.00 6.33
N ALA A 238 5.41 -4.95 7.12
CA ALA A 238 6.38 -3.86 7.22
C ALA A 238 7.59 -4.29 8.09
N LEU A 239 8.72 -3.59 8.01
CA LEU A 239 9.83 -3.76 8.96
C LEU A 239 9.32 -3.55 10.40
N PRO A 240 9.66 -4.42 11.36
CA PRO A 240 9.34 -4.17 12.76
C PRO A 240 10.10 -2.95 13.27
N THR A 241 9.38 -1.93 13.75
CA THR A 241 9.95 -0.90 14.65
C THR A 241 9.86 -1.42 16.08
N THR A 242 10.98 -1.56 16.80
CA THR A 242 10.91 -2.13 18.16
C THR A 242 10.57 -1.06 19.20
N ASP A 243 9.27 -0.98 19.49
CA ASP A 243 8.69 -0.23 20.60
C ASP A 243 8.80 -0.98 21.95
N LEU A 244 9.52 -2.11 21.98
CA LEU A 244 9.41 -3.11 23.04
C LEU A 244 9.72 -2.56 24.44
N PHE A 245 10.62 -1.58 24.53
CA PHE A 245 11.03 -0.92 25.78
C PHE A 245 10.27 0.38 26.07
N SER A 246 9.42 0.85 25.15
CA SER A 246 8.65 2.08 25.35
C SER A 246 7.48 1.85 26.33
N PRO A 247 7.10 2.85 27.13
CA PRO A 247 5.88 2.78 27.92
C PRO A 247 4.65 2.55 27.04
N ILE A 248 3.65 1.86 27.59
CA ILE A 248 2.35 1.66 26.94
C ILE A 248 1.25 1.73 27.99
N LYS A 249 0.11 2.33 27.61
CA LYS A 249 -1.10 2.28 28.43
C LYS A 249 -1.98 1.12 27.97
N ILE A 250 -2.27 0.17 28.87
CA ILE A 250 -3.20 -0.94 28.65
C ILE A 250 -4.41 -0.73 29.56
N GLY A 251 -5.56 -0.36 28.98
CA GLY A 251 -6.76 0.01 29.73
C GLY A 251 -6.50 1.23 30.63
N ALA A 252 -6.74 1.08 31.93
CA ALA A 252 -6.47 2.11 32.92
C ALA A 252 -5.02 2.09 33.47
N THR A 253 -4.18 1.17 33.01
CA THR A 253 -2.85 0.92 33.61
C THR A 253 -1.74 1.38 32.67
N ASP A 254 -0.86 2.25 33.16
CA ASP A 254 0.38 2.62 32.48
C ASP A 254 1.49 1.61 32.82
N LEU A 255 2.08 0.98 31.79
CA LEU A 255 3.16 0.01 31.89
C LEU A 255 4.49 0.64 31.47
N GLY A 256 5.58 0.27 32.15
CA GLY A 256 6.91 0.83 31.88
C GLY A 256 7.58 0.32 30.61
N ASN A 257 7.09 -0.79 30.04
CA ASN A 257 7.55 -1.36 28.76
C ASN A 257 6.48 -2.31 28.19
N ARG A 258 6.69 -2.81 26.96
CA ARG A 258 5.79 -3.74 26.26
C ARG A 258 6.15 -5.21 26.43
N ILE A 259 6.98 -5.54 27.43
CA ILE A 259 7.41 -6.92 27.74
C ILE A 259 6.53 -7.45 28.88
N LEU A 260 5.59 -8.32 28.53
CA LEU A 260 4.65 -8.90 29.48
C LEU A 260 5.08 -10.32 29.85
N MET A 261 4.93 -10.66 31.13
CA MET A 261 5.01 -12.05 31.57
C MET A 261 3.63 -12.69 31.42
N ALA A 262 3.56 -13.71 30.57
CA ALA A 262 2.35 -14.52 30.38
C ALA A 262 1.97 -15.28 31.67
N PRO A 263 0.70 -15.71 31.82
CA PRO A 263 0.29 -16.60 32.89
C PRO A 263 0.99 -17.96 32.77
N LEU A 264 1.66 -18.39 33.83
CA LEU A 264 2.48 -19.60 33.83
C LEU A 264 2.15 -20.44 35.07
N THR A 265 1.25 -21.42 34.96
CA THR A 265 0.87 -22.28 36.09
C THR A 265 2.05 -23.00 36.70
N ARG A 266 2.28 -22.78 38.00
CA ARG A 266 3.43 -23.34 38.71
C ARG A 266 3.05 -24.32 39.80
N THR A 267 1.80 -24.44 40.23
CA THR A 267 1.36 -25.47 41.19
C THR A 267 2.10 -25.46 42.54
N ARG A 268 2.39 -24.26 43.08
CA ARG A 268 3.13 -24.09 44.36
C ARG A 268 2.25 -23.61 45.52
N ALA A 269 0.94 -23.46 45.35
CA ALA A 269 0.03 -22.98 46.39
C ALA A 269 -0.38 -24.06 47.41
N GLY A 270 0.04 -25.32 47.19
CA GLY A 270 -0.42 -26.47 47.97
C GLY A 270 -1.88 -26.82 47.68
N TYR A 271 -2.38 -27.90 48.30
CA TYR A 271 -3.74 -28.40 48.10
C TYR A 271 -4.83 -27.56 48.79
N GLU A 272 -4.45 -26.68 49.71
CA GLU A 272 -5.34 -25.64 50.25
C GLU A 272 -5.50 -24.44 49.28
N HIS A 273 -4.73 -24.45 48.19
CA HIS A 273 -4.73 -23.41 47.16
C HIS A 273 -4.38 -22.00 47.70
N ILE A 274 -3.59 -21.91 48.77
CA ILE A 274 -3.21 -20.64 49.42
C ILE A 274 -1.83 -20.19 48.93
N PRO A 275 -1.69 -19.00 48.33
CA PRO A 275 -0.38 -18.44 48.00
C PRO A 275 0.55 -18.35 49.23
N ASN A 276 1.84 -18.58 49.05
CA ASN A 276 2.82 -18.63 50.14
C ASN A 276 4.07 -17.78 49.87
N ASP A 277 5.02 -17.77 50.81
CA ASP A 277 6.22 -16.94 50.75
C ASP A 277 7.13 -17.27 49.55
N LEU A 278 7.11 -18.50 49.05
CA LEU A 278 7.84 -18.88 47.84
C LEU A 278 7.26 -18.18 46.60
N MET A 279 5.93 -18.06 46.53
CA MET A 279 5.24 -17.34 45.45
C MET A 279 5.46 -15.83 45.56
N LEU A 280 5.48 -15.28 46.80
CA LEU A 280 5.85 -13.88 47.06
C LEU A 280 7.23 -13.55 46.46
N GLU A 281 8.25 -14.35 46.78
CA GLU A 281 9.60 -14.16 46.26
C GLU A 281 9.61 -14.25 44.72
N TYR A 282 8.96 -15.28 44.16
CA TYR A 282 8.90 -15.53 42.72
C TYR A 282 8.37 -14.35 41.92
N TYR A 283 7.23 -13.78 42.32
CA TYR A 283 6.62 -12.64 41.62
C TYR A 283 7.40 -11.34 41.87
N THR A 284 7.94 -11.14 43.08
CA THR A 284 8.76 -9.96 43.42
C THR A 284 10.07 -9.90 42.63
N GLN A 285 10.66 -11.04 42.27
CA GLN A 285 11.84 -11.09 41.38
C GLN A 285 11.53 -10.63 39.94
N ARG A 286 10.26 -10.70 39.51
CA ARG A 286 9.83 -10.47 38.11
C ARG A 286 9.16 -9.12 37.89
N ALA A 287 9.14 -8.26 38.91
CA ALA A 287 8.46 -6.97 38.90
C ALA A 287 8.97 -5.97 37.83
N SER A 288 10.08 -6.27 37.14
CA SER A 288 10.61 -5.46 36.03
C SER A 288 9.86 -5.66 34.69
N ALA A 289 9.03 -6.70 34.56
CA ALA A 289 8.14 -6.84 33.41
C ALA A 289 7.16 -5.66 33.33
N GLY A 290 6.78 -5.25 32.13
CA GLY A 290 5.78 -4.22 31.90
C GLY A 290 4.45 -4.56 32.60
N LEU A 291 4.01 -5.80 32.48
CA LEU A 291 2.91 -6.39 33.28
C LEU A 291 3.20 -7.87 33.54
N ILE A 292 3.00 -8.30 34.79
CA ILE A 292 2.93 -9.70 35.16
C ILE A 292 1.48 -10.16 35.10
N ILE A 293 1.20 -11.26 34.40
CA ILE A 293 -0.06 -11.99 34.55
C ILE A 293 0.26 -13.23 35.38
N THR A 294 -0.41 -13.40 36.52
CA THR A 294 -0.15 -14.54 37.43
C THR A 294 -0.46 -15.87 36.76
N GLU A 295 -0.02 -16.96 37.37
CA GLU A 295 -0.60 -18.27 37.11
C GLU A 295 -2.13 -18.30 37.25
N CYS A 296 -2.75 -19.31 36.64
CA CYS A 296 -4.18 -19.54 36.77
C CYS A 296 -4.58 -19.62 38.24
N SER A 297 -5.64 -18.91 38.59
CA SER A 297 -6.10 -18.77 39.95
C SER A 297 -7.58 -19.11 40.02
N LEU A 298 -7.92 -20.11 40.82
CA LEU A 298 -9.24 -20.74 40.88
C LEU A 298 -10.30 -19.75 41.38
N ILE A 299 -11.41 -19.62 40.64
CA ILE A 299 -12.52 -18.75 41.04
C ILE A 299 -13.53 -19.42 41.98
N ALA A 300 -13.47 -20.75 42.12
CA ALA A 300 -14.36 -21.52 42.97
C ALA A 300 -13.67 -22.78 43.52
N PRO A 301 -14.10 -23.31 44.67
CA PRO A 301 -13.61 -24.58 45.19
C PRO A 301 -13.95 -25.75 44.24
N ASN A 302 -13.15 -26.82 44.28
CA ASN A 302 -13.34 -28.03 43.46
C ASN A 302 -13.28 -27.79 41.94
N THR A 303 -12.49 -26.80 41.51
CA THR A 303 -12.32 -26.47 40.08
C THR A 303 -10.88 -26.57 39.60
N SER A 304 -10.00 -27.18 40.41
CA SER A 304 -8.59 -27.41 40.11
C SER A 304 -8.41 -28.47 39.02
N ALA A 305 -7.47 -28.24 38.10
CA ALA A 305 -7.06 -29.25 37.11
C ALA A 305 -5.59 -29.69 37.26
N PHE A 306 -4.82 -29.04 38.12
CA PHE A 306 -3.40 -29.26 38.36
C PHE A 306 -3.07 -29.51 39.85
N GLY A 307 -4.07 -29.60 40.72
CA GLY A 307 -3.98 -29.98 42.13
C GLY A 307 -3.52 -28.89 43.10
N ALA A 308 -2.59 -28.02 42.70
CA ALA A 308 -1.96 -27.06 43.62
C ALA A 308 -1.83 -25.63 43.05
N GLU A 309 -2.72 -25.24 42.13
CA GLU A 309 -2.86 -23.85 41.67
C GLU A 309 -3.45 -22.99 42.80
N PRO A 310 -3.14 -21.69 42.86
CA PRO A 310 -3.73 -20.80 43.86
C PRO A 310 -5.23 -20.56 43.63
N GLY A 311 -5.96 -20.21 44.70
CA GLY A 311 -7.38 -19.85 44.67
C GLY A 311 -7.66 -18.36 44.88
N LEU A 312 -8.90 -17.95 44.64
CA LEU A 312 -9.43 -16.59 44.80
C LEU A 312 -10.80 -16.56 45.51
N TYR A 313 -11.21 -17.64 46.17
CA TYR A 313 -12.57 -17.82 46.67
C TYR A 313 -12.68 -17.84 48.20
N THR A 314 -11.57 -17.73 48.93
CA THR A 314 -11.57 -17.57 50.39
C THR A 314 -10.83 -16.30 50.82
N ASP A 315 -11.21 -15.76 51.98
CA ASP A 315 -10.54 -14.59 52.58
C ASP A 315 -9.04 -14.83 52.81
N GLU A 316 -8.66 -16.05 53.16
CA GLU A 316 -7.27 -16.41 53.43
C GLU A 316 -6.43 -16.39 52.14
N GLN A 317 -6.96 -16.94 51.04
CA GLN A 317 -6.34 -16.88 49.72
C GLN A 317 -6.18 -15.43 49.25
N LEU A 318 -7.22 -14.61 49.41
CA LEU A 318 -7.18 -13.19 49.02
C LEU A 318 -6.18 -12.38 49.86
N LYS A 319 -6.09 -12.63 51.18
CA LYS A 319 -5.08 -12.00 52.05
C LYS A 319 -3.65 -12.42 51.67
N ALA A 320 -3.44 -13.67 51.29
CA ALA A 320 -2.15 -14.15 50.83
C ALA A 320 -1.74 -13.51 49.49
N TRP A 321 -2.66 -13.43 48.52
CA TRP A 321 -2.45 -12.69 47.27
C TRP A 321 -2.12 -11.22 47.49
N LYS A 322 -2.78 -10.56 48.46
CA LYS A 322 -2.52 -9.15 48.78
C LYS A 322 -1.05 -8.90 49.11
N LYS A 323 -0.41 -9.77 49.90
CA LYS A 323 1.02 -9.69 50.23
C LYS A 323 1.90 -9.70 48.97
N ILE A 324 1.57 -10.56 48.00
CA ILE A 324 2.27 -10.69 46.72
C ILE A 324 2.12 -9.42 45.89
N THR A 325 0.88 -8.92 45.74
CA THR A 325 0.63 -7.69 44.97
C THR A 325 1.33 -6.48 45.57
N ASP A 326 1.37 -6.37 46.91
CA ASP A 326 2.06 -5.27 47.60
C ASP A 326 3.56 -5.29 47.35
N ALA A 327 4.18 -6.47 47.39
CA ALA A 327 5.62 -6.62 47.13
C ALA A 327 6.00 -6.29 45.67
N VAL A 328 5.16 -6.65 44.70
CA VAL A 328 5.35 -6.27 43.29
C VAL A 328 5.20 -4.75 43.11
N HIS A 329 4.17 -4.15 43.70
CA HIS A 329 3.94 -2.71 43.63
C HIS A 329 5.05 -1.90 44.31
N ALA A 330 5.61 -2.39 45.41
CA ALA A 330 6.75 -1.75 46.09
C ALA A 330 7.99 -1.61 45.19
N LYS A 331 8.12 -2.43 44.14
CA LYS A 331 9.16 -2.33 43.10
C LYS A 331 8.74 -1.56 41.84
N GLY A 332 7.55 -0.95 41.84
CA GLY A 332 6.99 -0.25 40.68
C GLY A 332 6.40 -1.18 39.60
N GLY A 333 6.36 -2.49 39.83
CA GLY A 333 5.81 -3.45 38.89
C GLY A 333 4.28 -3.37 38.79
N LYS A 334 3.71 -3.90 37.70
CA LYS A 334 2.27 -4.09 37.53
C LYS A 334 1.94 -5.57 37.48
N ILE A 335 0.85 -5.98 38.12
CA ILE A 335 0.42 -7.38 38.18
C ILE A 335 -1.09 -7.50 37.97
N ALA A 336 -1.50 -8.49 37.18
CA ALA A 336 -2.87 -8.88 36.94
C ALA A 336 -3.05 -10.37 37.24
N VAL A 337 -4.23 -10.77 37.68
CA VAL A 337 -4.53 -12.16 38.01
C VAL A 337 -5.25 -12.86 36.86
N GLN A 338 -4.83 -14.08 36.51
CA GLN A 338 -5.57 -14.94 35.59
C GLN A 338 -6.65 -15.71 36.36
N ILE A 339 -7.88 -15.21 36.36
CA ILE A 339 -9.04 -15.94 36.90
C ILE A 339 -9.35 -17.17 36.05
N TRP A 340 -9.59 -18.31 36.69
CA TRP A 340 -9.69 -19.57 35.98
C TRP A 340 -10.60 -20.59 36.66
N HIS A 341 -11.20 -21.47 35.85
CA HIS A 341 -12.05 -22.59 36.26
C HIS A 341 -11.71 -23.78 35.35
N GLY A 342 -11.27 -24.90 35.93
CA GLY A 342 -10.75 -26.05 35.16
C GLY A 342 -11.80 -26.75 34.28
N GLY A 343 -13.09 -26.60 34.59
CA GLY A 343 -14.18 -27.16 33.80
C GLY A 343 -14.03 -28.68 33.65
N ARG A 344 -14.15 -29.21 32.43
CA ARG A 344 -13.99 -30.65 32.18
C ARG A 344 -12.56 -31.19 32.33
N ALA A 345 -11.57 -30.33 32.55
CA ALA A 345 -10.21 -30.75 32.88
C ALA A 345 -10.05 -31.06 34.38
N VAL A 346 -11.05 -30.70 35.19
CA VAL A 346 -11.12 -31.08 36.60
C VAL A 346 -11.36 -32.59 36.69
N HIS A 347 -10.48 -33.27 37.41
CA HIS A 347 -10.63 -34.69 37.72
C HIS A 347 -11.40 -34.84 39.06
N PRO A 348 -12.31 -35.82 39.21
CA PRO A 348 -13.11 -35.98 40.43
C PRO A 348 -12.33 -36.56 41.63
N ASP A 349 -11.21 -37.21 41.37
CA ASP A 349 -10.20 -37.61 42.37
C ASP A 349 -9.09 -36.57 42.45
#